data_AF-A0A7Z8RRF1-F1
#
_entry.id   AF-A0A7Z8RRF1-F1
#
_cell.length_a   1.000
_cell.length_b   1.000
_cell.length_c   1.000
_cell.angle_alpha   90.00
_cell.angle_beta   90.00
_cell.angle_gamma   90.00
#
_symmetry.space_group_name_H-M   'P 1'
#
loop_
_entity.id
_entity.type
_entity.pdbx_description
1 polymer ?
#
loop_
_entity_poly.entity_id
_entity_poly.type
_entity_poly.pdbx_seq_one_letter_code
_entity_poly.pdbx_strand_id
1 'polypeptide(L)'
;MHRIHKEHIIYAMSPENNPCIEVEIGSRLVFETYDCFENQIDSEDVVFQELDWNRINPATGPVYIKGAEPGEILVVMIEKIKIAGQGVLTTGANLGVMGDKLNENIVKIVPIHNGHVSFSKELQIPINPMIGVIGTAPKEESISCGTSHDHGGNMDCKEIKEGTTLLLPVNVPGALLALGDLHAAMGDGEIGVSGVEVAGEVTVTVQVIKEKKWPLPMAIQKEKIMTIASEKLLDNAANRAVHNMVTFLHEELEMSKADATLLLSAAGNLKICQVVDPLKTARMELGREYVEKLGFSLNAFHIK
;
A
#
# COMPACT_ATOMS: atom_id res chain seq x y z
N MET A 1 17.51 -3.43 15.00
CA MET A 1 16.37 -4.06 14.30
C MET A 1 15.27 -4.23 15.33
N HIS A 2 14.12 -3.59 15.13
CA HIS A 2 12.98 -3.64 16.04
C HIS A 2 11.89 -4.54 15.46
N ARG A 3 11.20 -5.29 16.31
CA ARG A 3 10.09 -6.14 15.91
C ARG A 3 8.81 -5.59 16.51
N ILE A 4 7.77 -5.44 15.68
CA ILE A 4 6.45 -4.99 16.04
C ILE A 4 5.55 -6.21 15.89
N HIS A 5 5.07 -6.71 17.02
CA HIS A 5 4.24 -7.89 17.06
C HIS A 5 2.81 -7.57 16.62
N LYS A 6 2.17 -8.54 15.96
CA LYS A 6 0.84 -8.39 15.34
C LYS A 6 -0.28 -8.10 16.34
N GLU A 7 -0.06 -8.26 17.65
CA GLU A 7 -1.03 -7.87 18.69
C GLU A 7 -1.12 -6.34 18.87
N HIS A 8 -0.15 -5.58 18.37
CA HIS A 8 -0.18 -4.12 18.33
C HIS A 8 -0.87 -3.65 17.04
N ILE A 9 -2.19 -3.69 17.00
CA ILE A 9 -2.99 -3.35 15.83
C ILE A 9 -3.89 -2.14 16.03
N ILE A 10 -4.17 -1.47 14.92
CA ILE A 10 -5.17 -0.41 14.77
C ILE A 10 -6.10 -0.75 13.61
N TYR A 11 -7.33 -0.24 13.68
CA TYR A 11 -8.34 -0.36 12.62
C TYR A 11 -8.62 0.97 11.90
N ALA A 12 -7.98 2.03 12.37
CA ALA A 12 -8.04 3.34 11.74
C ALA A 12 -6.69 4.06 11.93
N MET A 13 -6.21 4.68 10.86
CA MET A 13 -5.08 5.60 10.87
C MET A 13 -5.54 6.91 11.52
N SER A 14 -4.98 7.24 12.67
CA SER A 14 -5.43 8.38 13.49
C SER A 14 -4.25 9.08 14.16
N PRO A 15 -4.28 10.42 14.27
CA PRO A 15 -3.31 11.18 15.08
C PRO A 15 -3.42 10.87 16.59
N GLU A 16 -4.52 10.26 17.03
CA GLU A 16 -4.79 9.94 18.45
C GLU A 16 -4.26 8.56 18.86
N ASN A 17 -3.81 7.74 17.92
CA ASN A 17 -3.31 6.40 18.24
C ASN A 17 -2.00 6.50 19.04
N ASN A 18 -1.95 5.80 20.17
CA ASN A 18 -0.71 5.67 20.94
C ASN A 18 0.29 4.80 20.18
N PRO A 19 1.56 5.23 20.04
CA PRO A 19 2.57 4.40 19.39
C PRO A 19 2.90 3.17 20.23
N CYS A 20 3.03 2.02 19.55
CA CYS A 20 3.46 0.78 20.21
C CYS A 20 4.97 0.76 20.51
N ILE A 21 5.75 1.53 19.76
CA ILE A 21 7.20 1.71 19.94
C ILE A 21 7.67 3.03 19.31
N GLU A 22 8.74 3.60 19.87
CA GLU A 22 9.49 4.70 19.26
C GLU A 22 10.83 4.22 18.72
N VAL A 23 11.21 4.68 17.52
CA VAL A 23 12.45 4.30 16.85
C VAL A 23 13.15 5.52 16.25
N GLU A 24 14.46 5.41 16.02
CA GLU A 24 15.25 6.47 15.38
C GLU A 24 15.13 6.41 13.84
N ILE A 25 15.35 7.52 13.15
CA ILE A 25 15.50 7.54 11.68
C ILE A 25 16.62 6.58 11.25
N GLY A 26 16.40 5.82 10.18
CA GLY A 26 17.29 4.76 9.71
C GLY A 26 17.08 3.41 10.39
N SER A 27 16.11 3.31 11.32
CA SER A 27 15.80 2.03 11.98
C SER A 27 15.22 1.02 11.00
N ARG A 28 15.71 -0.21 11.14
CA ARG A 28 15.17 -1.40 10.47
C ARG A 28 14.11 -2.06 11.35
N LEU A 29 12.92 -2.26 10.80
CA LEU A 29 11.71 -2.73 11.48
C LEU A 29 11.22 -4.04 10.86
N VAL A 30 10.66 -4.92 11.67
CA VAL A 30 9.93 -6.12 11.23
C VAL A 30 8.53 -6.07 11.81
N PHE A 31 7.52 -5.93 10.95
CA PHE A 31 6.11 -5.97 11.31
C PHE A 31 5.60 -7.39 11.11
N GLU A 32 5.05 -8.00 12.15
CA GLU A 32 4.22 -9.21 12.02
C GLU A 32 2.79 -8.76 11.72
N THR A 33 2.09 -9.40 10.79
CA THR A 33 0.72 -9.02 10.43
C THR A 33 -0.22 -10.21 10.54
N TYR A 34 -1.45 -9.94 10.94
CA TYR A 34 -2.57 -10.81 10.59
C TYR A 34 -2.89 -10.67 9.09
N ASP A 35 -3.75 -11.56 8.57
CA ASP A 35 -4.48 -11.27 7.33
C ASP A 35 -5.54 -10.18 7.57
N CYS A 36 -6.20 -9.74 6.50
CA CYS A 36 -7.19 -8.67 6.56
C CYS A 36 -8.44 -9.01 7.40
N PHE A 37 -8.68 -10.29 7.70
CA PHE A 37 -9.76 -10.77 8.55
C PHE A 37 -9.31 -10.98 10.00
N GLU A 38 -8.13 -10.52 10.38
CA GLU A 38 -7.50 -10.83 11.68
C GLU A 38 -7.37 -12.35 11.94
N ASN A 39 -7.18 -13.14 10.87
CA ASN A 39 -7.17 -14.60 10.85
C ASN A 39 -8.45 -15.25 11.38
N GLN A 40 -9.60 -14.58 11.30
CA GLN A 40 -10.89 -15.14 11.72
C GLN A 40 -11.36 -16.30 10.83
N ILE A 41 -10.82 -16.43 9.61
CA ILE A 41 -11.20 -17.45 8.64
C ILE A 41 -10.18 -18.60 8.67
N ASP A 42 -10.56 -19.72 9.29
CA ASP A 42 -9.74 -20.94 9.37
C ASP A 42 -10.33 -22.14 8.60
N SER A 43 -11.56 -22.02 8.10
CA SER A 43 -12.27 -23.03 7.31
C SER A 43 -13.11 -22.38 6.18
N GLU A 44 -13.31 -23.11 5.08
CA GLU A 44 -14.22 -22.70 4.00
C GLU A 44 -15.70 -22.78 4.42
N ASP A 45 -16.02 -23.51 5.48
CA ASP A 45 -17.38 -23.63 6.05
C ASP A 45 -17.75 -22.45 6.97
N VAL A 46 -16.86 -21.46 7.13
CA VAL A 46 -17.13 -20.29 7.97
C VAL A 46 -18.36 -19.54 7.45
N VAL A 47 -19.26 -19.19 8.37
CA VAL A 47 -20.42 -18.38 8.01
C VAL A 47 -19.93 -16.93 7.86
N PHE A 48 -19.84 -16.45 6.63
CA PHE A 48 -19.31 -15.12 6.31
C PHE A 48 -20.01 -13.98 7.09
N GLN A 49 -21.31 -14.13 7.40
CA GLN A 49 -22.05 -13.15 8.21
C GLN A 49 -21.66 -13.15 9.70
N GLU A 50 -20.98 -14.18 10.19
CA GLU A 50 -20.56 -14.31 11.59
C GLU A 50 -19.16 -13.72 11.85
N LEU A 51 -18.45 -13.26 10.81
CA LEU A 51 -17.20 -12.52 10.97
C LEU A 51 -17.43 -11.22 11.77
N ASP A 52 -16.52 -10.89 12.68
CA ASP A 52 -16.54 -9.59 13.35
C ASP A 52 -16.01 -8.53 12.39
N TRP A 53 -16.94 -7.84 11.73
CA TRP A 53 -16.65 -6.77 10.77
C TRP A 53 -15.99 -5.53 11.40
N ASN A 54 -15.98 -5.42 12.73
CA ASN A 54 -15.20 -4.37 13.40
C ASN A 54 -13.71 -4.72 13.50
N ARG A 55 -13.33 -5.95 13.15
CA ARG A 55 -11.98 -6.50 13.23
C ARG A 55 -11.44 -6.84 11.84
N ILE A 56 -11.68 -5.94 10.89
CA ILE A 56 -11.26 -6.06 9.47
C ILE A 56 -10.21 -5.00 9.15
N ASN A 57 -9.25 -5.36 8.31
CA ASN A 57 -8.08 -4.56 7.95
C ASN A 57 -7.23 -4.12 9.14
N PRO A 58 -6.82 -5.04 10.05
CA PRO A 58 -5.90 -4.71 11.12
C PRO A 58 -4.54 -4.29 10.56
N ALA A 59 -4.10 -3.06 10.86
CA ALA A 59 -2.75 -2.59 10.57
C ALA A 59 -1.89 -2.68 11.83
N THR A 60 -0.74 -3.34 11.75
CA THR A 60 0.22 -3.45 12.84
C THR A 60 1.00 -2.14 13.01
N GLY A 61 1.01 -1.59 14.22
CA GLY A 61 1.56 -0.29 14.55
C GLY A 61 0.70 0.48 15.58
N PRO A 62 0.75 1.83 15.60
CA PRO A 62 1.67 2.65 14.84
C PRO A 62 3.06 2.70 15.48
N VAL A 63 4.08 2.88 14.65
CA VAL A 63 5.46 3.15 15.04
C VAL A 63 5.71 4.65 14.99
N TYR A 64 6.28 5.21 16.05
CA TYR A 64 6.70 6.61 16.11
C TYR A 64 8.16 6.74 15.66
N ILE A 65 8.43 7.52 14.62
CA ILE A 65 9.77 7.79 14.08
C ILE A 65 10.30 9.10 14.66
N LYS A 66 11.22 9.02 15.62
CA LYS A 66 11.77 10.22 16.27
C LYS A 66 12.44 11.16 15.28
N GLY A 67 12.08 12.45 15.36
CA GLY A 67 12.63 13.49 14.48
C GLY A 67 11.95 13.62 13.12
N ALA A 68 10.90 12.82 12.84
CA ALA A 68 9.99 13.06 11.72
C ALA A 68 8.96 14.13 12.10
N GLU A 69 8.91 15.22 11.34
CA GLU A 69 8.07 16.39 11.62
C GLU A 69 7.02 16.65 10.52
N PRO A 70 5.85 17.23 10.86
CA PRO A 70 4.82 17.54 9.88
C PRO A 70 5.32 18.33 8.67
N GLY A 71 4.97 17.88 7.47
CA GLY A 71 5.40 18.45 6.19
C GLY A 71 6.66 17.80 5.60
N GLU A 72 7.32 16.92 6.33
CA GLU A 72 8.38 16.06 5.80
C GLU A 72 7.81 14.82 5.09
N ILE A 73 8.68 14.06 4.42
CA ILE A 73 8.31 12.85 3.71
C ILE A 73 8.93 11.65 4.44
N LEU A 74 8.08 10.73 4.89
CA LEU A 74 8.53 9.45 5.41
C LEU A 74 8.88 8.54 4.22
N VAL A 75 10.08 7.98 4.27
CA VAL A 75 10.57 7.02 3.28
C VAL A 75 10.55 5.64 3.91
N VAL A 76 9.83 4.71 3.30
CA VAL A 76 9.72 3.32 3.75
C VAL A 76 10.29 2.40 2.67
N MET A 77 11.48 1.86 2.90
CA MET A 77 12.13 0.92 2.00
C MET A 77 11.70 -0.50 2.35
N ILE A 78 10.95 -1.15 1.47
CA ILE A 78 10.42 -2.50 1.68
C ILE A 78 11.50 -3.51 1.27
N GLU A 79 12.13 -4.14 2.26
CA GLU A 79 13.25 -5.04 2.04
C GLU A 79 12.82 -6.49 1.83
N LYS A 80 11.82 -6.94 2.59
CA LYS A 80 11.40 -8.34 2.60
C LYS A 80 9.95 -8.49 3.02
N ILE A 81 9.21 -9.36 2.36
CA ILE A 81 7.85 -9.78 2.68
C ILE A 81 7.87 -11.31 2.78
N LYS A 82 7.57 -11.84 3.96
CA LYS A 82 7.32 -13.27 4.16
C LYS A 82 5.83 -13.47 4.36
N ILE A 83 5.28 -14.47 3.72
CA ILE A 83 3.85 -14.80 3.79
C ILE A 83 3.65 -16.20 4.38
N ALA A 84 2.49 -16.42 4.99
CA ALA A 84 2.06 -17.73 5.43
C ALA A 84 1.90 -18.72 4.26
N GLY A 85 1.88 -20.02 4.57
CA GLY A 85 1.73 -21.11 3.59
C GLY A 85 0.29 -21.37 3.13
N GLN A 86 -0.65 -20.52 3.52
CA GLN A 86 -2.07 -20.60 3.20
C GLN A 86 -2.61 -19.18 3.12
N GLY A 87 -3.48 -18.93 2.14
CA GLY A 87 -4.22 -17.68 2.05
C GLY A 87 -5.72 -17.89 1.89
N VAL A 88 -6.45 -16.79 1.99
CA VAL A 88 -7.91 -16.75 1.93
C VAL A 88 -8.33 -15.84 0.78
N LEU A 89 -9.32 -16.27 0.02
CA LEU A 89 -10.01 -15.47 -0.99
C LEU A 89 -11.46 -15.35 -0.56
N THR A 90 -12.03 -14.14 -0.69
CA THR A 90 -13.45 -13.93 -0.46
C THR A 90 -14.09 -13.12 -1.59
N THR A 91 -15.34 -13.42 -1.88
CA THR A 91 -16.17 -12.61 -2.78
C THR A 91 -17.64 -12.89 -2.49
N GLY A 92 -18.56 -12.12 -3.05
CA GLY A 92 -19.97 -12.38 -2.79
C GLY A 92 -20.95 -11.33 -3.27
N ALA A 93 -22.20 -11.47 -2.84
CA ALA A 93 -23.27 -10.56 -3.20
C ALA A 93 -22.97 -9.13 -2.72
N ASN A 94 -23.05 -8.16 -3.62
CA ASN A 94 -22.71 -6.75 -3.41
C ASN A 94 -21.23 -6.48 -3.06
N LEU A 95 -20.33 -7.44 -3.28
CA LEU A 95 -18.89 -7.26 -3.06
C LEU A 95 -18.13 -7.18 -4.39
N GLY A 96 -17.24 -6.19 -4.48
CA GLY A 96 -16.40 -5.98 -5.66
C GLY A 96 -17.20 -5.67 -6.94
N VAL A 97 -16.54 -5.80 -8.09
CA VAL A 97 -17.12 -5.46 -9.41
C VAL A 97 -18.19 -6.47 -9.84
N MET A 98 -18.04 -7.74 -9.44
CA MET A 98 -18.96 -8.82 -9.80
C MET A 98 -20.10 -9.01 -8.78
N GLY A 99 -20.19 -8.15 -7.78
CA GLY A 99 -21.13 -8.30 -6.66
C GLY A 99 -22.61 -8.31 -7.08
N ASP A 100 -22.97 -7.69 -8.20
CA ASP A 100 -24.34 -7.70 -8.75
C ASP A 100 -24.68 -8.98 -9.55
N LYS A 101 -23.69 -9.86 -9.77
CA LYS A 101 -23.84 -11.15 -10.47
C LYS A 101 -23.70 -12.35 -9.54
N LEU A 102 -23.34 -12.13 -8.28
CA LEU A 102 -23.18 -13.16 -7.27
C LEU A 102 -24.36 -13.13 -6.30
N ASN A 103 -24.81 -14.31 -5.87
CA ASN A 103 -25.97 -14.45 -4.98
C ASN A 103 -25.59 -14.92 -3.58
N GLU A 104 -24.35 -15.39 -3.39
CA GLU A 104 -23.86 -16.00 -2.15
C GLU A 104 -22.44 -15.51 -1.90
N ASN A 105 -22.07 -15.41 -0.61
CA ASN A 105 -20.71 -15.11 -0.21
C ASN A 105 -19.90 -16.40 -0.22
N ILE A 106 -18.73 -16.35 -0.84
CA ILE A 106 -17.84 -17.49 -1.04
C ILE A 106 -16.53 -17.17 -0.33
N VAL A 107 -16.11 -18.12 0.50
CA VAL A 107 -14.76 -18.17 1.06
C VAL A 107 -14.03 -19.32 0.38
N LYS A 108 -12.77 -19.09 0.04
CA LYS A 108 -11.90 -20.13 -0.51
C LYS A 108 -10.54 -20.06 0.17
N ILE A 109 -10.09 -21.19 0.71
CA ILE A 109 -8.80 -21.33 1.35
C ILE A 109 -7.84 -21.99 0.36
N VAL A 110 -6.73 -21.33 0.09
CA VAL A 110 -5.77 -21.74 -0.94
C VAL A 110 -4.40 -22.02 -0.33
N PRO A 111 -3.85 -23.24 -0.50
CA PRO A 111 -2.47 -23.53 -0.12
C PRO A 111 -1.46 -22.73 -0.95
N ILE A 112 -0.34 -22.36 -0.33
CA ILE A 112 0.75 -21.63 -0.97
C ILE A 112 2.04 -22.42 -0.78
N HIS A 113 2.62 -22.88 -1.87
CA HIS A 113 3.89 -23.63 -1.84
C HIS A 113 4.66 -23.44 -3.15
N ASN A 114 5.98 -23.57 -3.08
CA ASN A 114 6.88 -23.47 -4.26
C ASN A 114 6.66 -22.19 -5.09
N GLY A 115 6.39 -21.05 -4.43
CA GLY A 115 6.19 -19.77 -5.10
C GLY A 115 4.86 -19.64 -5.85
N HIS A 116 3.88 -20.49 -5.57
CA HIS A 116 2.58 -20.47 -6.22
C HIS A 116 1.44 -20.61 -5.21
N VAL A 117 0.33 -19.94 -5.50
CA VAL A 117 -0.99 -20.19 -4.90
C VAL A 117 -1.66 -21.31 -5.70
N SER A 118 -2.08 -22.37 -5.01
CA SER A 118 -2.80 -23.50 -5.61
C SER A 118 -4.30 -23.19 -5.66
N PHE A 119 -4.74 -22.50 -6.72
CA PHE A 119 -6.14 -22.08 -6.88
C PHE A 119 -7.07 -23.26 -7.17
N SER A 120 -6.64 -24.24 -7.97
CA SER A 120 -7.33 -25.52 -8.15
C SER A 120 -6.32 -26.63 -8.40
N LYS A 121 -6.77 -27.85 -8.71
CA LYS A 121 -5.88 -28.95 -9.11
C LYS A 121 -5.13 -28.63 -10.41
N GLU A 122 -5.72 -27.83 -11.28
CA GLU A 122 -5.23 -27.47 -12.60
C GLU A 122 -4.60 -26.08 -12.66
N LEU A 123 -5.03 -25.17 -11.78
CA LEU A 123 -4.67 -23.75 -11.83
C LEU A 123 -3.73 -23.37 -10.69
N GLN A 124 -2.55 -22.86 -11.07
CA GLN A 124 -1.56 -22.28 -10.17
C GLN A 124 -1.34 -20.81 -10.53
N ILE A 125 -1.24 -19.96 -9.51
CA ILE A 125 -1.01 -18.53 -9.66
C ILE A 125 0.38 -18.22 -9.07
N PRO A 126 1.33 -17.67 -9.84
CA PRO A 126 2.60 -17.22 -9.28
C PRO A 126 2.37 -16.18 -8.18
N ILE A 127 3.07 -16.30 -7.06
CA ILE A 127 2.97 -15.29 -5.98
C ILE A 127 3.55 -13.96 -6.46
N ASN A 128 2.93 -12.87 -6.04
CA ASN A 128 3.45 -11.52 -6.14
C ASN A 128 3.23 -10.77 -4.81
N PRO A 129 3.95 -11.15 -3.74
CA PRO A 129 3.69 -10.65 -2.40
C PRO A 129 3.74 -9.13 -2.32
N MET A 130 2.73 -8.55 -1.69
CA MET A 130 2.56 -7.10 -1.57
C MET A 130 1.91 -6.72 -0.24
N ILE A 131 1.91 -5.41 0.04
CA ILE A 131 1.26 -4.80 1.20
C ILE A 131 0.06 -3.98 0.69
N GLY A 132 -1.15 -4.35 1.10
CA GLY A 132 -2.40 -3.65 0.76
C GLY A 132 -2.60 -2.39 1.58
N VAL A 133 -2.51 -2.53 2.90
CA VAL A 133 -2.59 -1.42 3.88
C VAL A 133 -1.21 -0.99 4.33
N ILE A 134 -0.82 0.25 3.99
CA ILE A 134 0.35 0.91 4.58
C ILE A 134 0.14 2.43 4.59
N GLY A 135 0.35 3.06 5.75
CA GLY A 135 0.09 4.49 5.88
C GLY A 135 0.67 5.13 7.12
N THR A 136 0.63 6.45 7.12
CA THR A 136 0.92 7.31 8.27
C THR A 136 -0.37 7.88 8.84
N ALA A 137 -0.33 8.44 10.04
CA ALA A 137 -1.51 9.12 10.55
C ALA A 137 -1.85 10.36 9.69
N PRO A 138 -3.12 10.57 9.33
CA PRO A 138 -3.61 11.85 8.81
C PRO A 138 -3.51 12.95 9.88
N LYS A 139 -3.68 14.21 9.45
CA LYS A 139 -3.43 15.39 10.30
C LYS A 139 -4.47 15.58 11.41
N GLU A 140 -5.75 15.39 11.11
CA GLU A 140 -6.86 15.87 11.97
C GLU A 140 -7.95 14.82 12.22
N GLU A 141 -8.21 13.92 11.27
CA GLU A 141 -9.30 12.94 11.36
C GLU A 141 -8.79 11.51 11.56
N SER A 142 -9.66 10.60 11.98
CA SER A 142 -9.38 9.16 12.00
C SER A 142 -9.98 8.52 10.75
N ILE A 143 -9.16 7.84 9.94
CA ILE A 143 -9.60 7.19 8.70
C ILE A 143 -9.44 5.69 8.84
N SER A 144 -10.49 4.92 8.53
CA SER A 144 -10.46 3.45 8.57
C SER A 144 -9.27 2.90 7.79
N CYS A 145 -8.63 1.86 8.31
CA CYS A 145 -7.55 1.16 7.61
C CYS A 145 -8.00 0.60 6.26
N GLY A 146 -9.30 0.30 6.08
CA GLY A 146 -9.91 -0.10 4.81
C GLY A 146 -10.26 1.04 3.86
N THR A 147 -9.64 2.20 3.98
CA THR A 147 -9.85 3.32 3.04
C THR A 147 -8.52 3.99 2.77
N SER A 148 -8.07 3.98 1.51
CA SER A 148 -6.92 4.78 1.12
C SER A 148 -7.23 6.28 1.05
N HIS A 149 -6.21 7.08 1.28
CA HIS A 149 -6.21 8.52 1.06
C HIS A 149 -4.75 9.01 0.89
N ASP A 150 -4.54 10.32 0.95
CA ASP A 150 -3.22 10.98 0.88
C ASP A 150 -2.20 10.46 1.90
N HIS A 151 -2.65 9.89 3.03
CA HIS A 151 -1.79 9.31 4.06
C HIS A 151 -1.34 7.87 3.75
N GLY A 152 -1.74 7.31 2.61
CA GLY A 152 -1.61 5.87 2.30
C GLY A 152 -2.92 5.14 2.61
N GLY A 153 -2.89 4.17 3.50
CA GLY A 153 -4.04 3.34 3.87
C GLY A 153 -4.22 2.16 2.92
N ASN A 154 -5.47 1.76 2.65
CA ASN A 154 -5.81 0.63 1.76
C ASN A 154 -5.62 0.98 0.28
N MET A 155 -4.37 0.98 -0.17
CA MET A 155 -4.03 1.39 -1.54
C MET A 155 -4.14 0.25 -2.54
N ASP A 156 -4.07 -1.00 -2.06
CA ASP A 156 -4.05 -2.25 -2.83
C ASP A 156 -3.33 -2.09 -4.16
N CYS A 157 -2.09 -1.64 -4.01
CA CYS A 157 -1.20 -1.40 -5.12
C CYS A 157 -0.15 -2.50 -5.12
N LYS A 158 -0.26 -3.43 -6.07
CA LYS A 158 0.69 -4.54 -6.24
C LYS A 158 2.15 -4.13 -6.46
N GLU A 159 2.42 -2.84 -6.65
CA GLU A 159 3.76 -2.30 -6.73
C GLU A 159 4.37 -1.96 -5.37
N ILE A 160 3.59 -2.02 -4.28
CA ILE A 160 4.06 -1.92 -2.89
C ILE A 160 4.51 -3.32 -2.45
N LYS A 161 5.68 -3.70 -2.95
CA LYS A 161 6.29 -5.03 -2.82
C LYS A 161 7.76 -4.92 -2.43
N GLU A 162 8.43 -6.05 -2.23
CA GLU A 162 9.88 -6.09 -2.01
C GLU A 162 10.65 -5.29 -3.08
N GLY A 163 11.61 -4.47 -2.62
CA GLY A 163 12.42 -3.59 -3.48
C GLY A 163 11.77 -2.24 -3.81
N THR A 164 10.54 -1.99 -3.35
CA THR A 164 9.89 -0.67 -3.48
C THR A 164 10.28 0.23 -2.32
N THR A 165 10.61 1.48 -2.65
CA THR A 165 10.67 2.59 -1.68
C THR A 165 9.37 3.38 -1.77
N LEU A 166 8.54 3.29 -0.73
CA LEU A 166 7.29 4.04 -0.62
C LEU A 166 7.54 5.36 0.10
N LEU A 167 6.97 6.44 -0.41
CA LEU A 167 7.04 7.79 0.13
C LEU A 167 5.64 8.17 0.63
N LEU A 168 5.55 8.50 1.91
CA LEU A 168 4.32 8.85 2.62
C LEU A 168 4.46 10.20 3.31
N PRO A 169 3.36 10.96 3.49
CA PRO A 169 3.45 12.24 4.18
C PRO A 169 3.68 12.04 5.68
N VAL A 170 4.47 12.91 6.29
CA VAL A 170 4.44 13.10 7.74
C VAL A 170 3.43 14.20 8.02
N ASN A 171 2.24 13.87 8.52
CA ASN A 171 1.21 14.85 8.86
C ASN A 171 1.18 15.21 10.35
N VAL A 172 1.75 14.33 11.18
CA VAL A 172 1.87 14.48 12.64
C VAL A 172 3.28 14.12 13.10
N PRO A 173 3.73 14.63 14.27
CA PRO A 173 5.01 14.24 14.83
C PRO A 173 5.18 12.72 14.90
N GLY A 174 6.32 12.23 14.44
CA GLY A 174 6.64 10.81 14.42
C GLY A 174 5.96 10.00 13.32
N ALA A 175 5.14 10.62 12.46
CA ALA A 175 4.40 10.05 11.34
C ALA A 175 3.33 8.99 11.70
N LEU A 176 3.56 8.16 12.73
CA LEU A 176 2.70 7.05 13.16
C LEU A 176 2.47 6.03 12.03
N LEU A 177 3.56 5.38 11.60
CA LEU A 177 3.54 4.37 10.53
C LEU A 177 2.88 3.08 11.00
N ALA A 178 1.90 2.59 10.25
CA ALA A 178 1.33 1.24 10.42
C ALA A 178 1.17 0.54 9.06
N LEU A 179 1.19 -0.80 9.07
CA LEU A 179 0.97 -1.61 7.88
C LEU A 179 0.32 -2.96 8.21
N GLY A 180 -0.42 -3.52 7.27
CA GLY A 180 -1.12 -4.79 7.41
C GLY A 180 -1.53 -5.32 6.05
N ASP A 181 -2.51 -6.24 6.05
CA ASP A 181 -3.19 -6.68 4.83
C ASP A 181 -2.23 -7.13 3.72
N LEU A 182 -1.53 -8.25 3.96
CA LEU A 182 -0.61 -8.78 2.96
C LEU A 182 -1.37 -9.67 2.00
N HIS A 183 -1.05 -9.55 0.72
CA HIS A 183 -1.53 -10.47 -0.31
C HIS A 183 -0.40 -11.34 -0.81
N ALA A 184 -0.64 -12.65 -0.91
CA ALA A 184 0.27 -13.58 -1.58
C ALA A 184 0.22 -13.38 -3.11
N ALA A 185 -0.97 -13.07 -3.62
CA ALA A 185 -1.16 -12.70 -5.01
C ALA A 185 -2.35 -11.75 -5.16
N MET A 186 -2.20 -10.74 -6.02
CA MET A 186 -3.27 -9.80 -6.35
C MET A 186 -3.06 -9.20 -7.75
N GLY A 187 -4.15 -9.05 -8.51
CA GLY A 187 -4.17 -8.38 -9.81
C GLY A 187 -4.48 -6.89 -9.69
N ASP A 188 -4.12 -6.09 -10.72
CA ASP A 188 -4.58 -4.70 -10.79
C ASP A 188 -6.11 -4.69 -10.89
N GLY A 189 -6.75 -3.89 -10.05
CA GLY A 189 -8.20 -3.72 -9.94
C GLY A 189 -8.83 -4.47 -8.77
N GLU A 190 -8.21 -5.55 -8.29
CA GLU A 190 -8.72 -6.34 -7.15
C GLU A 190 -10.23 -6.65 -7.26
N ILE A 191 -10.67 -7.01 -8.47
CA ILE A 191 -12.09 -6.91 -8.85
C ILE A 191 -13.05 -7.76 -8.01
N GLY A 192 -12.54 -8.74 -7.28
CA GLY A 192 -13.30 -9.69 -6.48
C GLY A 192 -13.66 -9.19 -5.08
N VAL A 193 -13.10 -8.06 -4.63
CA VAL A 193 -13.09 -7.51 -3.25
C VAL A 193 -11.89 -7.93 -2.38
N SER A 194 -11.13 -8.93 -2.80
CA SER A 194 -9.95 -9.40 -2.05
C SER A 194 -8.84 -9.86 -2.99
N GLY A 195 -7.61 -9.80 -2.49
CA GLY A 195 -6.48 -10.56 -2.98
C GLY A 195 -6.47 -11.98 -2.40
N VAL A 196 -5.32 -12.65 -2.50
CA VAL A 196 -5.04 -13.86 -1.70
C VAL A 196 -4.52 -13.40 -0.33
N GLU A 197 -5.45 -13.19 0.58
CA GLU A 197 -5.23 -12.64 1.93
C GLU A 197 -4.35 -13.56 2.77
N VAL A 198 -3.27 -13.02 3.35
CA VAL A 198 -2.31 -13.79 4.14
C VAL A 198 -1.76 -13.02 5.34
N ALA A 199 -1.56 -13.74 6.44
CA ALA A 199 -0.69 -13.29 7.51
C ALA A 199 0.78 -13.35 7.08
N GLY A 200 1.65 -12.56 7.72
CA GLY A 200 3.07 -12.58 7.36
C GLY A 200 3.98 -11.68 8.18
N GLU A 201 5.15 -11.40 7.62
CA GLU A 201 6.13 -10.46 8.16
C GLU A 201 6.63 -9.51 7.07
N VAL A 202 6.68 -8.22 7.36
CA VAL A 202 7.33 -7.22 6.48
C VAL A 202 8.54 -6.64 7.16
N THR A 203 9.69 -6.68 6.50
CA THR A 203 10.90 -5.97 6.91
C THR A 203 11.04 -4.69 6.13
N VAL A 204 11.15 -3.56 6.83
CA VAL A 204 11.35 -2.24 6.23
C VAL A 204 12.48 -1.48 6.91
N THR A 205 13.07 -0.54 6.20
CA THR A 205 13.92 0.51 6.80
C THR A 205 13.27 1.87 6.56
N VAL A 206 13.20 2.70 7.62
CA VAL A 206 12.57 4.01 7.57
C VAL A 206 13.61 5.13 7.50
N GLN A 207 13.39 6.11 6.62
CA GLN A 207 14.18 7.34 6.49
C GLN A 207 13.24 8.54 6.39
N VAL A 208 13.78 9.76 6.40
CA VAL A 208 12.99 10.99 6.24
C VAL A 208 13.66 11.91 5.22
N ILE A 209 12.88 12.43 4.27
CA ILE A 209 13.30 13.53 3.39
C ILE A 209 12.73 14.82 3.95
N LYS A 210 13.62 15.78 4.18
CA LYS A 210 13.30 17.11 4.69
C LYS A 210 13.18 18.11 3.54
N GLU A 211 12.43 19.18 3.77
CA GLU A 211 12.35 20.35 2.88
C GLU A 211 11.92 20.05 1.43
N LYS A 212 11.15 18.97 1.23
CA LYS A 212 10.56 18.61 -0.07
C LYS A 212 9.05 18.54 0.04
N LYS A 213 8.37 19.00 -1.01
CA LYS A 213 6.90 19.06 -1.10
C LYS A 213 6.40 18.25 -2.29
N TRP A 214 6.83 17.00 -2.37
CA TRP A 214 6.38 16.12 -3.43
C TRP A 214 4.90 15.75 -3.23
N PRO A 215 4.17 15.46 -4.32
CA PRO A 215 2.84 14.90 -4.20
C PRO A 215 2.94 13.47 -3.69
N LEU A 216 2.20 13.12 -2.65
CA LEU A 216 2.27 11.81 -1.99
C LEU A 216 0.87 11.15 -1.97
N PRO A 217 0.78 9.81 -1.96
CA PRO A 217 1.88 8.83 -1.93
C PRO A 217 2.64 8.69 -3.26
N MET A 218 3.92 8.33 -3.16
CA MET A 218 4.76 7.98 -4.31
C MET A 218 5.51 6.69 -4.04
N ALA A 219 5.79 5.91 -5.09
CA ALA A 219 6.60 4.70 -5.00
C ALA A 219 7.74 4.76 -6.01
N ILE A 220 8.93 4.38 -5.59
CA ILE A 220 10.14 4.33 -6.41
C ILE A 220 10.68 2.91 -6.39
N GLN A 221 10.91 2.38 -7.58
CA GLN A 221 11.56 1.09 -7.81
C GLN A 221 12.86 1.31 -8.59
N LYS A 222 13.55 0.23 -8.91
CA LYS A 222 14.75 0.26 -9.75
C LYS A 222 14.47 0.80 -11.16
N GLU A 223 13.34 0.40 -11.75
CA GLU A 223 13.05 0.67 -13.16
C GLU A 223 12.05 1.82 -13.37
N LYS A 224 11.28 2.21 -12.35
CA LYS A 224 10.20 3.19 -12.49
C LYS A 224 9.93 4.00 -11.21
N ILE A 225 9.34 5.17 -11.41
CA ILE A 225 8.73 6.03 -10.39
C ILE A 225 7.22 6.09 -10.61
N MET A 226 6.46 6.20 -9.53
CA MET A 226 5.01 6.11 -9.53
C MET A 226 4.43 7.16 -8.59
N THR A 227 3.44 7.91 -9.05
CA THR A 227 2.54 8.70 -8.18
C THR A 227 1.24 7.93 -8.01
N ILE A 228 0.74 7.86 -6.78
CA ILE A 228 -0.47 7.11 -6.42
C ILE A 228 -1.52 8.12 -5.94
N ALA A 229 -2.77 7.92 -6.32
CA ALA A 229 -3.87 8.75 -5.85
C ALA A 229 -5.14 7.92 -5.67
N SER A 230 -5.90 8.26 -4.64
CA SER A 230 -7.21 7.69 -4.35
C SER A 230 -8.30 8.75 -4.41
N GLU A 231 -9.40 8.44 -5.07
CA GLU A 231 -10.56 9.33 -5.21
C GLU A 231 -11.85 8.51 -5.27
N LYS A 232 -13.01 9.16 -5.06
CA LYS A 232 -14.31 8.46 -5.11
C LYS A 232 -14.59 7.78 -6.45
N LEU A 233 -14.12 8.37 -7.54
CA LEU A 233 -14.27 7.87 -8.90
C LEU A 233 -12.90 7.54 -9.48
N LEU A 234 -12.82 6.44 -10.22
CA LEU A 234 -11.58 6.00 -10.84
C LEU A 234 -11.01 7.03 -11.81
N ASP A 235 -11.86 7.71 -12.60
CA ASP A 235 -11.43 8.79 -13.50
C ASP A 235 -10.74 9.93 -12.73
N ASN A 236 -11.25 10.28 -11.55
CA ASN A 236 -10.65 11.32 -10.73
C ASN A 236 -9.31 10.85 -10.14
N ALA A 237 -9.23 9.61 -9.67
CA ALA A 237 -8.00 9.03 -9.15
C ALA A 237 -6.92 8.99 -10.24
N ALA A 238 -7.31 8.56 -11.44
CA ALA A 238 -6.47 8.50 -12.62
C ALA A 238 -5.95 9.90 -13.01
N ASN A 239 -6.84 10.89 -13.10
CA ASN A 239 -6.45 12.29 -13.36
C ASN A 239 -5.50 12.82 -12.28
N ARG A 240 -5.81 12.60 -11.01
CA ARG A 240 -4.99 13.09 -9.88
C ARG A 240 -3.61 12.44 -9.87
N ALA A 241 -3.50 11.15 -10.15
CA ALA A 241 -2.21 10.48 -10.28
C ALA A 241 -1.34 11.12 -11.40
N VAL A 242 -1.94 11.46 -12.55
CA VAL A 242 -1.25 12.17 -13.63
C VAL A 242 -0.84 13.58 -13.21
N HIS A 243 -1.75 14.35 -12.61
CA HIS A 243 -1.45 15.69 -12.11
C HIS A 243 -0.31 15.69 -11.10
N ASN A 244 -0.30 14.72 -10.19
CA ASN A 244 0.79 14.52 -9.23
C ASN A 244 2.12 14.29 -9.96
N MET A 245 2.17 13.42 -10.98
CA MET A 245 3.43 13.19 -11.71
C MET A 245 3.90 14.43 -12.46
N VAL A 246 2.98 15.17 -13.10
CA VAL A 246 3.30 16.45 -13.76
C VAL A 246 3.85 17.46 -12.76
N THR A 247 3.23 17.58 -11.58
CA THR A 247 3.70 18.47 -10.50
C THR A 247 5.09 18.08 -10.04
N PHE A 248 5.35 16.79 -9.80
CA PHE A 248 6.68 16.30 -9.42
C PHE A 248 7.74 16.64 -10.48
N LEU A 249 7.49 16.33 -11.75
CA LEU A 249 8.42 16.63 -12.84
C LEU A 249 8.65 18.14 -13.01
N HIS A 250 7.62 18.95 -12.78
CA HIS A 250 7.72 20.40 -12.89
C HIS A 250 8.51 21.03 -11.74
N GLU A 251 8.17 20.68 -10.50
CA GLU A 251 8.72 21.33 -9.31
C GLU A 251 10.09 20.77 -8.92
N GLU A 252 10.35 19.47 -9.11
CA GLU A 252 11.61 18.86 -8.74
C GLU A 252 12.63 18.88 -9.90
N LEU A 253 12.17 18.75 -11.15
CA LEU A 253 13.05 18.61 -12.33
C LEU A 253 12.96 19.78 -13.30
N GLU A 254 12.31 20.87 -12.90
CA GLU A 254 12.19 22.12 -13.66
C GLU A 254 11.62 21.95 -15.09
N MET A 255 10.90 20.85 -15.35
CA MET A 255 10.25 20.63 -16.64
C MET A 255 9.06 21.57 -16.82
N SER A 256 8.80 22.04 -18.04
CA SER A 256 7.53 22.71 -18.31
C SER A 256 6.38 21.71 -18.13
N LYS A 257 5.22 22.17 -17.62
CA LYS A 257 4.04 21.29 -17.47
C LYS A 257 3.60 20.67 -18.80
N ALA A 258 3.80 21.40 -19.91
CA ALA A 258 3.51 20.91 -21.25
C ALA A 258 4.44 19.75 -21.65
N ASP A 259 5.75 19.91 -21.47
CA ASP A 259 6.72 18.85 -21.80
C ASP A 259 6.59 17.64 -20.88
N ALA A 260 6.34 17.86 -19.58
CA ALA A 260 6.05 16.78 -18.64
C ALA A 260 4.80 15.99 -19.10
N THR A 261 3.75 16.68 -19.53
CA THR A 261 2.53 16.03 -20.05
C THR A 261 2.80 15.25 -21.33
N LEU A 262 3.56 15.83 -22.28
CA LEU A 262 3.93 15.15 -23.52
C LEU A 262 4.78 13.90 -23.27
N LEU A 263 5.76 14.00 -22.36
CA LEU A 263 6.59 12.87 -21.94
C LEU A 263 5.74 11.76 -21.33
N LEU A 264 4.88 12.10 -20.38
CA LEU A 264 3.99 11.13 -19.72
C LEU A 264 3.01 10.47 -20.70
N SER A 265 2.53 11.21 -21.69
CA SER A 265 1.67 10.67 -22.75
C SER A 265 2.42 9.71 -23.68
N ALA A 266 3.69 9.99 -23.98
CA ALA A 266 4.49 9.19 -24.91
C ALA A 266 5.18 7.97 -24.27
N ALA A 267 5.56 8.07 -22.99
CA ALA A 267 6.42 7.08 -22.32
C ALA A 267 5.92 6.63 -20.93
N GLY A 268 4.87 7.27 -20.41
CA GLY A 268 4.29 6.92 -19.13
C GLY A 268 3.19 5.85 -19.26
N ASN A 269 2.81 5.27 -18.12
CA ASN A 269 1.72 4.30 -18.05
C ASN A 269 0.76 4.67 -16.90
N LEU A 270 -0.48 4.98 -17.23
CA LEU A 270 -1.55 5.15 -16.25
C LEU A 270 -2.18 3.79 -15.96
N LYS A 271 -2.18 3.37 -14.69
CA LYS A 271 -2.63 2.04 -14.26
C LYS A 271 -3.55 2.12 -13.05
N ILE A 272 -4.34 1.07 -12.88
CA ILE A 272 -5.28 0.89 -11.77
C ILE A 272 -4.58 0.11 -10.66
N CYS A 273 -4.79 0.48 -9.40
CA CYS A 273 -4.40 -0.31 -8.23
C CYS A 273 -5.57 -1.19 -7.79
N GLN A 274 -6.66 -0.59 -7.31
CA GLN A 274 -7.93 -1.28 -7.01
C GLN A 274 -9.15 -0.44 -7.42
N VAL A 275 -10.30 -1.12 -7.56
CA VAL A 275 -11.60 -0.46 -7.83
C VAL A 275 -12.73 -0.87 -6.88
N VAL A 276 -12.42 -1.51 -5.76
CA VAL A 276 -13.41 -2.15 -4.88
C VAL A 276 -13.65 -1.43 -3.56
N ASP A 277 -12.68 -0.62 -3.12
CA ASP A 277 -12.74 0.10 -1.84
C ASP A 277 -13.63 1.35 -1.85
N PRO A 278 -13.86 1.98 -0.67
CA PRO A 278 -14.61 3.24 -0.58
C PRO A 278 -14.08 4.35 -1.50
N LEU A 279 -12.76 4.46 -1.65
CA LEU A 279 -12.11 5.26 -2.70
C LEU A 279 -11.41 4.31 -3.68
N LYS A 280 -11.32 4.69 -4.95
CA LYS A 280 -10.64 3.95 -6.02
C LYS A 280 -9.22 4.47 -6.17
N THR A 281 -8.26 3.57 -6.36
CA THR A 281 -6.84 3.93 -6.42
C THR A 281 -6.25 3.71 -7.80
N ALA A 282 -5.55 4.71 -8.31
CA ALA A 282 -4.80 4.65 -9.57
C ALA A 282 -3.36 5.12 -9.36
N ARG A 283 -2.48 4.79 -10.31
CA ARG A 283 -1.08 5.22 -10.32
C ARG A 283 -0.62 5.65 -11.71
N MET A 284 0.23 6.67 -11.76
CA MET A 284 0.94 7.07 -12.98
C MET A 284 2.40 6.63 -12.89
N GLU A 285 2.84 5.77 -13.81
CA GLU A 285 4.20 5.23 -13.85
C GLU A 285 5.05 5.93 -14.93
N LEU A 286 6.31 6.22 -14.62
CA LEU A 286 7.31 6.67 -15.59
C LEU A 286 8.63 5.91 -15.38
N GLY A 287 9.33 5.58 -16.47
CA GLY A 287 10.66 4.96 -16.40
C GLY A 287 11.62 5.81 -15.59
N ARG A 288 12.30 5.20 -14.60
CA ARG A 288 13.19 5.92 -13.69
C ARG A 288 14.39 6.54 -14.42
N GLU A 289 14.83 5.92 -15.50
CA GLU A 289 15.90 6.45 -16.34
C GLU A 289 15.62 7.87 -16.88
N TYR A 290 14.35 8.25 -17.08
CA TYR A 290 14.00 9.57 -17.60
C TYR A 290 14.28 10.66 -16.56
N VAL A 291 13.89 10.43 -15.30
CA VAL A 291 14.13 11.39 -14.23
C VAL A 291 15.60 11.44 -13.83
N GLU A 292 16.31 10.30 -13.91
CA GLU A 292 17.76 10.25 -13.65
C GLU A 292 18.57 11.01 -14.71
N LYS A 293 18.18 10.94 -15.99
CA LYS A 293 18.78 11.76 -17.06
C LYS A 293 18.58 13.27 -16.85
N LEU A 294 17.58 13.65 -16.06
CA LEU A 294 17.30 15.03 -15.66
C LEU A 294 17.95 15.39 -14.30
N GLY A 295 18.77 14.51 -13.73
CA GLY A 295 19.53 14.76 -12.51
C GLY A 295 18.86 14.31 -11.21
N PHE A 296 17.68 13.68 -11.26
CA PHE A 296 17.05 13.13 -10.06
C PHE A 296 17.87 11.96 -9.48
N SER A 297 18.08 11.96 -8.17
CA SER A 297 18.68 10.82 -7.48
C SER A 297 18.23 10.76 -6.03
N LEU A 298 17.75 9.59 -5.58
CA LEU A 298 17.45 9.38 -4.16
C LEU A 298 18.71 9.41 -3.28
N ASN A 299 19.88 9.11 -3.84
CA ASN A 299 21.15 9.17 -3.11
C ASN A 299 21.48 10.58 -2.63
N ALA A 300 20.92 11.61 -3.28
CA ALA A 300 21.06 13.00 -2.87
C ALA A 300 20.46 13.28 -1.48
N PHE A 301 19.58 12.41 -1.00
CA PHE A 301 18.92 12.53 0.31
C PHE A 301 19.50 11.59 1.37
N HIS A 302 20.71 11.05 1.15
CA HIS A 302 21.39 10.09 2.05
C HIS A 302 20.60 8.79 2.33
N ILE A 303 19.64 8.49 1.47
CA ILE A 303 18.91 7.21 1.47
C ILE A 303 19.79 6.20 0.73
N LYS A 304 20.19 5.13 1.41
CA LYS A 304 21.03 4.05 0.87
C LYS A 304 20.20 2.84 0.51
#